data_AF-H1PLY2-F1
#
_entry.id   AF-H1PLY2-F1
#
_cell.length_a   1.000
_cell.length_b   1.000
_cell.length_c   1.000
_cell.angle_alpha   90.00
_cell.angle_beta   90.00
_cell.angle_gamma   90.00
#
_symmetry.space_group_name_H-M   'P 1'
#
loop_
_entity.id
_entity.type
_entity.pdbx_description
1 polymer ?
#
loop_
_entity_poly.entity_id
_entity_poly.type
_entity_poly.pdbx_seq_one_letter_code
_entity_poly.pdbx_strand_id
1 'polypeptide(L)' 'MIKEKTLVTLKKDIQIEYPFSDDLPMIFLGEISNMPEHGIFIGRSGKSYFGYHIDNFRELGEEEI' A
#
# COMPACT_ATOMS: atom_id res chain seq x y z
N MET A 1 -6.08 -11.48 -0.70
CA MET A 1 -4.80 -11.16 -0.04
C MET A 1 -3.90 -10.54 -1.11
N ILE A 2 -3.33 -9.37 -0.83
CA ILE A 2 -2.45 -8.67 -1.77
C ILE A 2 -1.13 -9.45 -1.90
N LYS A 3 -0.63 -9.62 -3.13
CA LYS A 3 0.67 -10.26 -3.38
C LYS A 3 1.81 -9.34 -2.95
N GLU A 4 2.81 -9.90 -2.29
CA GLU A 4 4.07 -9.18 -2.04
C GLU A 4 4.73 -8.72 -3.35
N LYS A 5 5.44 -7.60 -3.28
CA LYS A 5 6.19 -6.97 -4.38
C LYS A 5 5.32 -6.49 -5.54
N THR A 6 4.02 -6.27 -5.29
CA THR A 6 3.11 -5.67 -6.26
C THR A 6 2.93 -4.18 -6.02
N LEU A 7 2.53 -3.45 -7.07
CA LEU A 7 2.10 -2.07 -6.95
C LEU A 7 0.67 -2.02 -6.41
N VAL A 8 0.45 -1.17 -5.42
CA VAL A 8 -0.83 -0.96 -4.77
C VAL A 8 -1.22 0.50 -4.76
N THR A 9 -2.52 0.74 -4.79
CA THR A 9 -3.13 2.05 -4.58
C THR A 9 -4.26 1.96 -3.56
N LEU A 10 -4.78 3.09 -3.11
CA LEU A 10 -5.94 3.14 -2.21
C LEU A 10 -7.19 2.63 -2.93
N LYS A 11 -8.05 1.94 -2.18
CA LYS A 11 -9.42 1.66 -2.64
C LYS A 11 -10.16 2.99 -2.84
N LYS A 12 -11.04 3.05 -3.87
CA LYS A 12 -11.72 4.29 -4.29
C LYS A 12 -12.61 4.92 -3.21
N ASP A 13 -13.04 4.14 -2.24
CA ASP A 13 -14.05 4.55 -1.25
C ASP A 13 -13.41 5.13 0.03
N ILE A 14 -12.09 5.25 0.06
CA ILE A 14 -11.35 5.77 1.20
C ILE A 14 -11.38 7.29 1.19
N GLN A 15 -12.05 7.87 2.18
CA GLN A 15 -12.13 9.32 2.40
C GLN A 15 -11.04 9.84 3.35
N ILE A 16 -10.12 8.97 3.79
CA ILE A 16 -9.03 9.31 4.68
C ILE A 16 -7.86 9.82 3.85
N GLU A 17 -7.44 11.05 4.11
CA GLU A 17 -6.19 11.58 3.57
C GLU A 17 -5.02 10.98 4.36
N TYR A 18 -4.24 10.14 3.68
CA TYR A 18 -3.05 9.55 4.26
C TYR A 18 -1.84 10.47 4.04
N PRO A 19 -0.85 10.47 4.96
CA PRO A 19 0.39 11.23 4.80
C PRO A 19 1.26 10.76 3.62
N PHE A 20 0.93 9.62 3.02
CA PHE A 20 1.58 9.05 1.83
C PHE A 20 0.75 9.23 0.54
N SER A 21 -0.36 9.97 0.57
CA SER A 21 -1.28 10.04 -0.59
C SER A 21 -0.59 10.53 -1.86
N ASP A 22 0.33 11.49 -1.74
CA ASP A 22 1.14 12.00 -2.87
C ASP A 22 2.21 11.00 -3.35
N ASP A 23 2.48 9.95 -2.58
CA ASP A 23 3.52 8.96 -2.85
C ASP A 23 2.99 7.64 -3.46
N LEU A 24 1.68 7.57 -3.72
CA LEU A 24 1.01 6.47 -4.42
C LEU A 24 1.32 6.46 -5.93
N PRO A 25 1.33 5.29 -6.60
CA PRO A 25 1.20 3.96 -6.01
C PRO A 25 2.45 3.54 -5.24
N MET A 26 2.28 2.60 -4.32
CA MET A 26 3.37 2.07 -3.50
C MET A 26 3.63 0.60 -3.82
N ILE A 27 4.82 0.10 -3.52
CA ILE A 27 5.12 -1.33 -3.56
C ILE A 27 4.78 -1.93 -2.20
N PHE A 28 3.89 -2.94 -2.15
CA PHE A 28 3.63 -3.68 -0.93
C PHE A 28 4.73 -4.73 -0.71
N LEU A 29 5.43 -4.70 0.43
CA LEU A 29 6.51 -5.63 0.76
C LEU A 29 6.10 -6.80 1.64
N GLY A 30 4.92 -6.74 2.26
CA GLY A 30 4.43 -7.78 3.17
C GLY A 30 3.87 -7.23 4.47
N GLU A 31 3.41 -8.15 5.32
CA GLU A 31 2.91 -7.84 6.67
C GLU A 31 4.06 -7.61 7.66
N ILE A 32 3.81 -6.77 8.67
CA ILE A 32 4.70 -6.59 9.80
C ILE A 32 4.61 -7.82 10.70
N SER A 33 5.75 -8.44 10.99
CA SER A 33 5.81 -9.55 11.96
C SER A 33 5.22 -9.12 13.31
N ASN A 34 4.31 -9.92 13.85
CA ASN A 34 3.54 -9.65 15.07
C ASN A 34 2.47 -8.55 14.99
N MET A 35 2.19 -7.99 13.81
CA MET A 35 1.07 -7.07 13.58
C MET A 35 0.28 -7.50 12.34
N PRO A 36 -0.59 -8.51 12.48
CA PRO A 36 -1.37 -8.99 11.34
C PRO A 36 -2.19 -7.85 10.73
N GLU A 37 -2.45 -7.94 9.43
CA GLU A 37 -3.19 -6.95 8.63
C GLU A 37 -2.48 -5.60 8.42
N HIS A 38 -1.31 -5.37 9.03
CA HIS A 38 -0.55 -4.12 8.89
C HIS A 38 0.62 -4.32 7.93
N GLY A 39 0.68 -3.50 6.89
CA GLY A 39 1.63 -3.66 5.80
C GLY A 39 2.88 -2.80 5.90
N ILE A 40 3.89 -3.22 5.13
CA ILE A 40 5.10 -2.47 4.80
C ILE A 40 4.99 -2.04 3.33
N PHE A 41 5.22 -0.76 3.07
CA PHE A 41 5.07 -0.17 1.74
C PHE A 41 6.26 0.71 1.38
N ILE A 42 6.62 0.76 0.10
CA ILE A 42 7.61 1.72 -0.43
C ILE A 42 6.91 2.64 -1.41
N GLY A 43 6.89 3.94 -1.12
CA GLY A 43 6.34 4.94 -2.04
C GLY A 43 7.25 5.24 -3.22
N ARG A 44 6.73 5.92 -4.23
CA ARG A 44 7.49 6.30 -5.44
C ARG A 44 8.74 7.12 -5.12
N SER A 45 8.72 7.88 -4.03
CA SER A 45 9.84 8.66 -3.53
C SER A 45 10.97 7.81 -2.93
N GLY A 46 10.75 6.50 -2.75
CA GLY A 46 11.66 5.59 -2.04
C GLY A 46 11.47 5.59 -0.54
N LYS A 47 10.58 6.43 0.01
CA LYS A 47 10.23 6.40 1.44
C LYS A 47 9.52 5.11 1.80
N SER A 48 9.86 4.58 2.97
CA SER A 48 9.21 3.40 3.54
C SER A 48 8.12 3.81 4.52
N TYR A 49 6.97 3.15 4.40
CA TYR A 49 5.76 3.38 5.17
C TYR A 49 5.34 2.08 5.86
N PHE A 50 4.97 2.15 7.13
CA PHE A 50 4.70 0.98 7.98
C PHE A 50 3.43 1.21 8.78
N GLY A 51 2.70 0.13 9.06
CA GLY A 51 1.62 0.17 10.06
C GLY A 51 0.26 0.60 9.51
N TYR A 52 0.07 0.56 8.19
CA TYR A 52 -1.23 0.84 7.58
C TYR A 52 -1.98 -0.46 7.30
N HIS A 53 -3.30 -0.46 7.55
CA HIS A 53 -4.14 -1.62 7.27
C HIS A 53 -4.12 -1.98 5.78
N ILE A 54 -3.76 -3.22 5.47
CA ILE A 54 -3.66 -3.75 4.11
C ILE A 54 -5.01 -3.70 3.39
N ASP A 55 -6.12 -3.83 4.13
CA ASP A 55 -7.46 -3.75 3.55
C ASP A 55 -7.81 -2.37 2.98
N ASN A 56 -7.03 -1.33 3.28
CA ASN A 56 -7.21 -0.02 2.63
C ASN A 56 -6.68 0.01 1.19
N PHE A 57 -5.94 -1.01 0.78
CA PHE A 57 -5.25 -1.04 -0.50
C PHE A 57 -5.86 -2.06 -1.45
N ARG A 58 -5.58 -1.86 -2.73
CA ARG A 58 -5.83 -2.83 -3.81
C ARG A 58 -4.61 -2.90 -4.72
N GLU A 59 -4.44 -4.03 -5.38
CA GLU A 59 -3.47 -4.17 -6.46
C GLU A 59 -3.85 -3.26 -7.64
N LEU A 60 -2.83 -2.69 -8.29
CA LEU A 60 -2.99 -2.07 -9.61
C LEU A 60 -3.05 -3.16 -10.69
N GLY A 61 -3.97 -3.00 -11.64
CA GLY A 61 -4.01 -3.85 -12.84
C GLY A 61 -2.91 -3.45 -13.83
N GLU A 62 -2.57 -4.34 -14.78
CA GLU A 62 -1.53 -4.09 -15.79
C GLU A 62 -1.75 -2.81 -16.60
N GLU A 63 -3.01 -2.47 -16.88
CA GLU A 63 -3.42 -1.24 -17.60
C GLU A 63 -3.19 0.05 -16.78
N GLU A 64 -2.95 -0.06 -15.47
CA GLU A 64 -2.73 1.06 -14.55
C GLU A 64 -1.25 1.24 -14.17
N ILE A 65 -0.36 0.36 -14.65
CA ILE A 65 1.10 0.40 -14.37
C ILE A 65 1.81 1.34 -15.35
#